data_AF-A0A267GNX9-F1
#
_entry.id   AF-A0A267GNX9-F1
#
_cell.length_a   1.000
_cell.length_b   1.000
_cell.length_c   1.000
_cell.angle_alpha   90.00
_cell.angle_beta   90.00
_cell.angle_gamma   90.00
#
_symmetry.space_group_name_H-M   'P 1'
#
loop_
_entity.id
_entity.type
_entity.pdbx_description
1 polymer ?
#
loop_
_entity_poly.entity_id
_entity_poly.type
_entity_poly.pdbx_seq_one_letter_code
_entity_poly.pdbx_strand_id
1 'polypeptide(L)'
;MASTITKKIKAKISGLKLGYMNAAVTGLVTDLKEIRSYMKNDVRGEVFSFVLVVDSAEMRVSVFGKDLRSIWEVCNTSDAVRIAGGMVKTSDPRYNSTNNPMEVSLSADSKGSIFRSNEVPTVSERACNYTRISDLQNVRLQE
;
A
#
# COMPACT_ATOMS: atom_id res chain seq x y z
N MET A 1 39.68 -8.97 4.51
CA MET A 1 38.45 -8.75 5.32
C MET A 1 37.26 -8.88 4.39
N ALA A 2 36.46 -9.93 4.55
CA ALA A 2 35.28 -10.16 3.72
C ALA A 2 34.19 -9.15 4.10
N SER A 3 33.81 -8.28 3.17
CA SER A 3 32.64 -7.42 3.32
C SER A 3 31.40 -8.31 3.20
N THR A 4 30.78 -8.62 4.34
CA THR A 4 29.49 -9.31 4.37
C THR A 4 28.45 -8.34 3.80
N ILE A 5 28.18 -8.44 2.51
CA ILE A 5 27.05 -7.78 1.87
C ILE A 5 25.79 -8.44 2.46
N THR A 6 25.24 -7.83 3.51
CA THR A 6 23.95 -8.22 4.07
C THR A 6 22.90 -7.93 3.00
N LYS A 7 22.56 -8.94 2.20
CA LYS A 7 21.46 -8.90 1.25
C LYS A 7 20.20 -8.56 2.06
N LYS A 8 19.73 -7.30 2.00
CA LYS A 8 18.50 -6.86 2.67
C LYS A 8 17.39 -7.80 2.20
N ILE A 9 16.95 -8.68 3.09
CA ILE A 9 15.86 -9.62 2.80
C ILE A 9 14.64 -8.77 2.44
N LYS A 10 14.15 -8.92 1.21
CA LYS A 10 12.89 -8.29 0.78
C LYS A 10 11.77 -9.00 1.55
N ALA A 11 11.07 -8.27 2.41
CA ALA A 11 9.90 -8.82 3.07
C ALA A 11 8.75 -8.91 2.05
N LYS A 12 8.14 -10.10 1.97
CA LYS A 12 6.87 -10.28 1.26
C LYS A 12 5.74 -9.72 2.13
N ILE A 13 4.65 -9.25 1.52
CA ILE A 13 3.46 -8.80 2.24
C ILE A 13 2.93 -9.89 3.18
N SER A 14 2.96 -11.16 2.77
CA SER A 14 2.53 -12.31 3.59
C SER A 14 3.37 -12.53 4.85
N GLY A 15 4.59 -11.97 4.92
CA GLY A 15 5.46 -12.03 6.09
C GLY A 15 5.24 -10.90 7.09
N LEU A 16 4.38 -9.92 6.77
CA LEU A 16 4.06 -8.82 7.67
C LEU A 16 3.19 -9.30 8.82
N LYS A 17 3.51 -8.85 10.03
CA LYS A 17 2.74 -9.11 11.26
C LYS A 17 2.16 -7.82 11.79
N LEU A 18 1.12 -7.93 12.61
CA LEU A 18 0.54 -6.77 13.31
C LEU A 18 1.63 -6.05 14.12
N GLY A 19 1.54 -4.72 14.14
CA GLY A 19 2.50 -3.86 14.81
C GLY A 19 3.40 -3.11 13.82
N TYR A 20 4.51 -2.57 14.35
CA TYR A 20 5.42 -1.79 13.52
C TYR A 20 6.13 -2.65 12.48
N MET A 21 6.13 -2.16 11.26
CA MET A 21 6.82 -2.78 10.14
C MET A 21 8.34 -2.73 10.39
N ASN A 22 8.96 -3.91 10.49
CA ASN A 22 10.40 -4.07 10.74
C ASN A 22 11.22 -4.27 9.45
N ALA A 23 10.57 -4.37 8.29
CA ALA A 23 11.20 -4.57 7.00
C ALA A 23 10.48 -3.78 5.91
N ALA A 24 11.24 -3.26 4.95
CA ALA A 24 10.68 -2.49 3.86
C ALA A 24 10.18 -3.39 2.72
N VAL A 25 9.05 -3.01 2.13
CA VAL A 25 8.33 -3.76 1.10
C VAL A 25 8.36 -2.96 -0.20
N THR A 26 8.65 -3.62 -1.31
CA THR A 26 8.63 -3.03 -2.65
C THR A 26 7.48 -3.64 -3.44
N GLY A 27 6.63 -2.82 -4.06
CA GLY A 27 5.44 -3.26 -4.78
C GLY A 27 4.98 -2.28 -5.84
N LEU A 28 4.06 -2.71 -6.71
CA LEU A 28 3.39 -1.85 -7.68
C LEU A 28 2.35 -0.97 -6.99
N VAL A 29 2.19 0.27 -7.46
CA VAL A 29 1.15 1.18 -6.98
C VAL A 29 -0.09 1.02 -7.86
N THR A 30 -1.21 0.64 -7.26
CA THR A 30 -2.53 0.62 -7.91
C THR A 30 -3.53 1.40 -7.07
N ASP A 31 -4.67 1.78 -7.67
CA ASP A 31 -5.77 2.46 -6.97
C ASP A 31 -5.36 3.69 -6.13
N LEU A 32 -4.39 4.47 -6.61
CA LEU A 32 -3.95 5.69 -5.95
C LEU A 32 -5.12 6.69 -5.83
N LYS A 33 -5.43 7.08 -4.59
CA LYS A 33 -6.47 8.06 -4.28
C LYS A 33 -5.84 9.45 -4.13
N GLU A 34 -6.64 10.47 -4.39
CA GLU A 34 -6.26 11.87 -4.16
C GLU A 34 -5.99 12.15 -2.68
N ILE A 35 -5.21 13.20 -2.42
CA ILE A 35 -4.95 13.71 -1.08
C ILE A 35 -6.24 14.32 -0.53
N ARG A 36 -6.59 13.95 0.70
CA ARG A 36 -7.71 14.51 1.46
C ARG A 36 -7.19 15.16 2.74
N SER A 37 -7.66 16.36 3.04
CA SER A 37 -7.46 16.97 4.36
C SER A 37 -8.39 16.33 5.40
N TYR A 38 -7.92 16.23 6.64
CA TYR A 38 -8.73 15.85 7.79
C TYR A 38 -8.38 16.71 9.01
N MET A 39 -9.25 16.68 10.02
CA MET A 39 -9.00 17.26 11.34
C MET A 39 -9.27 16.19 12.39
N LYS A 40 -8.33 15.99 13.32
CA LYS A 40 -8.47 15.03 14.41
C LYS A 40 -7.84 15.62 15.67
N ASN A 41 -8.62 15.72 16.74
CA ASN A 41 -8.19 16.30 18.02
C ASN A 41 -7.53 17.68 17.83
N ASP A 42 -8.18 18.56 17.07
CA ASP A 42 -7.69 19.90 16.70
C ASP A 42 -6.38 19.94 15.89
N VAL A 43 -5.86 18.78 15.48
CA VAL A 43 -4.71 18.68 14.57
C VAL A 43 -5.22 18.49 13.15
N ARG A 44 -4.91 19.46 12.29
CA ARG A 44 -5.10 19.33 10.84
C ARG A 44 -4.00 18.45 10.24
N GLY A 45 -4.39 17.56 9.34
CA GLY A 45 -3.47 16.73 8.57
C GLY A 45 -4.03 16.39 7.20
N GLU A 46 -3.22 15.68 6.43
CA GLU A 46 -3.52 15.17 5.11
C GLU A 46 -3.38 13.66 5.10
N VAL A 47 -4.18 13.01 4.26
CA VAL A 47 -4.11 11.58 4.02
C VAL A 47 -4.34 11.28 2.55
N PHE A 48 -3.57 10.34 2.00
CA PHE A 48 -3.94 9.63 0.78
C PHE A 48 -3.77 8.13 1.00
N SER A 49 -4.31 7.34 0.09
CA SER A 49 -4.10 5.89 0.11
C SER A 49 -3.94 5.33 -1.28
N PHE A 50 -3.30 4.18 -1.36
CA PHE A 50 -3.15 3.38 -2.57
C PHE A 50 -3.13 1.90 -2.18
N VAL A 51 -3.22 1.03 -3.17
CA VAL A 51 -3.02 -0.40 -3.02
C VAL A 51 -1.61 -0.74 -3.49
N LEU A 52 -0.86 -1.43 -2.63
CA LEU A 52 0.47 -1.94 -2.95
C LEU A 52 0.35 -3.41 -3.34
N VAL A 53 0.75 -3.76 -4.56
CA VAL A 53 0.69 -5.13 -5.08
C VAL A 53 2.08 -5.76 -5.12
N VAL A 54 2.21 -6.95 -4.54
CA VAL A 54 3.47 -7.72 -4.47
C VAL A 54 3.20 -9.19 -4.75
N ASP A 55 3.89 -9.78 -5.73
CA ASP A 55 3.80 -11.18 -6.18
C ASP A 55 2.35 -11.66 -6.43
N SER A 56 1.62 -12.01 -5.37
CA SER A 56 0.27 -12.57 -5.36
C SER A 56 -0.66 -11.94 -4.31
N ALA A 57 -0.23 -10.85 -3.66
CA ALA A 57 -0.96 -10.20 -2.59
C ALA A 57 -1.06 -8.70 -2.84
N GLU A 58 -2.19 -8.13 -2.46
CA GLU A 58 -2.44 -6.70 -2.45
C GLU A 58 -2.62 -6.25 -1.00
N MET A 59 -2.26 -5.01 -0.70
CA MET A 59 -2.45 -4.45 0.62
C MET A 59 -2.68 -2.95 0.52
N ARG A 60 -3.71 -2.46 1.21
CA ARG A 60 -3.95 -1.02 1.29
C ARG A 60 -2.89 -0.34 2.15
N VAL A 61 -2.39 0.78 1.66
CA VAL A 61 -1.44 1.66 2.36
C VAL A 61 -2.09 3.03 2.49
N SER A 62 -2.25 3.52 3.72
CA SER A 62 -2.63 4.90 4.01
C SER A 62 -1.42 5.69 4.46
N VAL A 63 -1.23 6.88 3.89
CA VAL A 63 -0.11 7.78 4.19
C VAL A 63 -0.66 9.03 4.83
N PHE A 64 -0.22 9.33 6.05
CA PHE A 64 -0.63 10.49 6.85
C PHE A 64 0.53 11.48 7.00
N GLY A 65 0.26 12.78 6.95
CA GLY A 65 1.27 13.82 7.17
C GLY A 65 0.68 15.22 7.03
N LYS A 66 1.54 16.24 6.90
CA LYS A 66 1.10 17.64 6.69
C LYS A 66 1.28 18.18 5.28
N ASP A 67 2.27 17.66 4.55
CA ASP A 67 2.56 18.02 3.15
C ASP A 67 2.85 16.74 2.37
N LEU A 68 1.81 16.17 1.77
CA LEU A 68 1.89 14.88 1.10
C LEU A 68 2.08 14.98 -0.41
N ARG A 69 2.14 16.20 -0.98
CA ARG A 69 2.11 16.38 -2.44
C ARG A 69 3.27 15.69 -3.14
N SER A 70 4.49 15.88 -2.64
CA SER A 70 5.71 15.28 -3.22
C SER A 70 5.69 13.75 -3.14
N ILE A 71 5.24 13.19 -2.02
CA ILE A 71 5.14 11.74 -1.81
C ILE A 71 4.05 11.14 -2.70
N TRP A 72 2.92 11.83 -2.83
CA TRP A 72 1.85 11.42 -3.72
C TRP A 72 2.31 11.41 -5.18
N GLU A 73 3.08 12.41 -5.62
CA GLU A 73 3.65 12.45 -6.98
C GLU A 73 4.63 11.31 -7.24
N VAL A 74 5.41 10.88 -6.23
CA VAL A 74 6.24 9.67 -6.33
C VAL A 74 5.37 8.45 -6.62
N CYS A 75 4.25 8.27 -5.89
CA CYS A 75 3.33 7.16 -6.14
C CYS A 75 2.61 7.27 -7.48
N ASN A 76 2.28 8.49 -7.93
CA ASN A 76 1.53 8.72 -9.17
C ASN A 76 2.38 8.51 -10.44
N THR A 77 3.69 8.76 -10.35
CA THR A 77 4.59 8.70 -11.51
C THR A 77 5.48 7.46 -11.53
N SER A 78 5.39 6.59 -10.54
CA SER A 78 6.22 5.39 -10.45
C SER A 78 5.38 4.14 -10.62
N ASP A 79 5.87 3.20 -11.44
CA ASP A 79 5.25 1.88 -11.53
C ASP A 79 5.36 1.13 -10.20
N ALA A 80 6.52 1.23 -9.54
CA ALA A 80 6.81 0.58 -8.27
C ALA A 80 7.35 1.56 -7.21
N VAL A 81 6.97 1.31 -5.97
CA VAL A 81 7.47 2.05 -4.80
C VAL A 81 7.97 1.09 -3.73
N ARG A 82 8.95 1.57 -2.96
CA ARG A 82 9.42 0.93 -1.74
C ARG A 82 8.90 1.69 -0.54
N ILE A 83 8.11 1.03 0.30
CA ILE A 83 7.62 1.56 1.56
C ILE A 83 8.45 1.01 2.72
N ALA A 84 8.71 1.85 3.71
CA ALA A 84 9.41 1.47 4.92
C ALA A 84 8.85 2.22 6.13
N GLY A 85 8.80 1.52 7.27
CA GLY A 85 8.15 2.03 8.46
C GLY A 85 6.63 2.07 8.30
N GLY A 86 5.96 2.43 9.39
CA GLY A 86 4.49 2.36 9.48
C GLY A 86 3.99 1.20 10.34
N MET A 87 2.69 1.26 10.61
CA MET A 87 1.96 0.34 11.46
C MET A 87 1.14 -0.60 10.58
N VAL A 88 1.37 -1.90 10.70
CA VAL A 88 0.49 -2.92 10.14
C VAL A 88 -0.62 -3.18 11.15
N LYS A 89 -1.87 -3.03 10.71
CA LYS A 89 -3.06 -3.16 11.55
C LYS A 89 -4.13 -3.95 10.81
N THR A 90 -5.18 -4.36 11.52
CA THR A 90 -6.37 -4.97 10.91
C THR A 90 -7.01 -3.99 9.94
N SER A 91 -7.45 -4.49 8.79
CA SER A 91 -8.16 -3.71 7.78
C SER A 91 -9.49 -3.18 8.28
N ASP A 92 -9.84 -1.95 7.91
CA ASP A 92 -11.18 -1.42 8.11
C ASP A 92 -12.00 -1.60 6.81
N PRO A 93 -13.02 -2.47 6.79
CA PRO A 93 -13.76 -2.80 5.57
C PRO A 93 -14.51 -1.59 4.98
N ARG A 94 -14.73 -0.52 5.76
CA ARG A 94 -15.35 0.72 5.26
C ARG A 94 -14.45 1.48 4.29
N TYR A 95 -13.14 1.26 4.36
CA TYR A 95 -12.13 2.02 3.59
C TYR A 95 -11.21 1.13 2.76
N ASN A 96 -11.19 -0.18 3.02
CA ASN A 96 -10.34 -1.14 2.32
C ASN A 96 -11.15 -1.91 1.28
N SER A 97 -10.82 -1.70 0.00
CA SER A 97 -11.39 -2.43 -1.13
C SER A 97 -10.65 -3.73 -1.46
N THR A 98 -9.56 -4.04 -0.73
CA THR A 98 -8.79 -5.28 -0.93
C THR A 98 -9.31 -6.40 -0.06
N ASN A 99 -9.07 -7.65 -0.45
CA ASN A 99 -9.41 -8.84 0.35
C ASN A 99 -8.38 -9.14 1.46
N ASN A 100 -7.41 -8.25 1.68
CA ASN A 100 -6.37 -8.46 2.68
C ASN A 100 -6.91 -8.08 4.08
N PRO A 101 -6.83 -8.98 5.08
CA PRO A 101 -7.29 -8.71 6.44
C PRO A 101 -6.45 -7.65 7.18
N MET A 102 -5.34 -7.21 6.57
CA MET A 102 -4.42 -6.24 7.13
C MET A 102 -4.22 -5.06 6.18
N GLU A 103 -3.94 -3.90 6.75
CA GLU A 103 -3.53 -2.71 6.03
C GLU A 103 -2.36 -2.01 6.71
N VAL A 104 -1.68 -1.14 5.98
CA VAL A 104 -0.57 -0.34 6.51
C VAL A 104 -1.00 1.11 6.69
N SER A 105 -0.69 1.67 7.85
CA SER A 105 -0.76 3.10 8.12
C SER A 105 0.66 3.65 8.28
N LEU A 106 1.07 4.49 7.35
CA LEU A 106 2.38 5.13 7.30
C LEU A 106 2.22 6.60 7.68
N SER A 107 3.10 7.12 8.52
CA SER A 107 3.16 8.55 8.85
C SER A 107 4.44 9.13 8.29
N ALA A 108 4.29 10.03 7.29
CA ALA A 108 5.39 10.71 6.61
C ALA A 108 6.14 11.68 7.53
N ASP A 109 5.42 12.26 8.50
CA ASP A 109 6.01 13.17 9.50
C ASP A 109 6.81 12.44 10.60
N SER A 110 6.90 11.09 10.55
CA SER A 110 7.58 10.30 11.57
C SER A 110 8.54 9.26 10.96
N LYS A 111 8.35 7.96 11.25
CA LYS A 111 9.24 6.88 10.80
C LYS A 111 8.85 6.28 9.45
N GLY A 112 7.82 6.80 8.80
CA GLY A 112 7.32 6.33 7.52
C GLY A 112 8.07 6.95 6.35
N SER A 113 8.41 6.14 5.35
CA SER A 113 9.02 6.64 4.12
C SER A 113 8.57 5.84 2.89
N ILE A 114 8.48 6.54 1.75
CA ILE A 114 8.12 5.97 0.46
C ILE A 114 9.09 6.51 -0.57
N PHE A 115 9.67 5.61 -1.37
CA PHE A 115 10.61 5.96 -2.42
C PHE A 115 10.24 5.27 -3.73
N ARG A 116 10.50 5.93 -4.86
CA ARG A 116 10.47 5.27 -6.17
C ARG A 116 11.41 4.05 -6.15
N SER A 117 10.94 2.94 -6.69
CA SER A 117 11.75 1.74 -6.90
C SER A 117 11.92 1.50 -8.40
N ASN A 118 13.16 1.32 -8.84
CA ASN A 118 13.46 0.86 -10.20
C ASN A 118 13.32 -0.66 -10.33
N GLU A 119 13.19 -1.36 -9.20
CA GLU A 119 12.86 -2.78 -9.19
C GLU A 119 11.35 -2.92 -9.40
N VAL A 120 10.97 -3.39 -10.59
CA VAL A 120 9.59 -3.78 -10.90
C VAL A 120 9.37 -5.18 -10.31
N PRO A 121 8.49 -5.35 -9.30
CA PRO A 121 8.18 -6.66 -8.78
C PRO A 121 7.57 -7.53 -9.88
N THR A 122 7.97 -8.80 -9.94
CA THR A 122 7.28 -9.80 -10.76
C THR A 122 5.93 -10.09 -10.12
N VAL A 123 4.90 -9.35 -10.53
CA VAL A 123 3.52 -9.60 -10.10
C VAL A 123 2.92 -10.62 -11.06
N SER A 124 2.46 -11.75 -10.53
CA SER A 124 1.69 -12.71 -11.33
C SER A 124 0.41 -12.02 -11.78
N GLU A 125 0.06 -12.10 -13.07
CA GLU A 125 -1.21 -11.58 -13.56
C GLU A 125 -2.35 -12.09 -12.66
N ARG A 126 -3.14 -11.16 -12.13
CA ARG A 126 -4.33 -11.51 -11.36
C ARG A 126 -5.24 -12.32 -12.28
N ALA A 127 -5.66 -13.50 -11.86
CA ALA A 127 -6.75 -14.19 -12.51
C ALA A 127 -7.99 -13.31 -12.39
N CYS A 128 -8.30 -12.56 -13.44
CA CYS A 128 -9.48 -11.73 -13.50
C CYS A 128 -10.68 -12.64 -13.75
N ASN A 129 -11.56 -12.75 -12.76
CA ASN A 129 -12.88 -13.35 -12.94
C ASN A 129 -13.79 -12.36 -13.67
N TYR A 130 -13.58 -12.22 -14.98
CA TYR A 130 -14.44 -11.39 -15.81
C TYR A 130 -15.82 -12.03 -15.96
N THR A 131 -16.85 -11.28 -15.61
CA THR A 131 -18.24 -11.62 -15.92
C THR A 131 -18.63 -10.96 -17.23
N ARG A 132 -19.30 -11.68 -18.14
CA ARG A 132 -19.81 -11.06 -19.37
C ARG A 132 -20.83 -9.99 -19.01
N ILE A 133 -20.89 -8.91 -19.79
CA ILE A 133 -21.85 -7.82 -19.57
C ILE A 133 -23.30 -8.36 -19.54
N SER A 134 -23.61 -9.36 -20.38
CA SER A 134 -24.92 -10.05 -20.40
C SER A 134 -25.31 -10.71 -19.09
N ASP A 135 -24.32 -11.08 -18.29
CA ASP A 135 -24.49 -11.89 -17.08
C ASP A 135 -24.49 -11.03 -15.81
N LEU A 136 -24.26 -9.71 -15.94
CA LEU A 136 -24.28 -8.75 -14.82
C LEU A 136 -25.63 -8.70 -14.10
N GLN A 137 -26.74 -8.94 -14.81
CA GLN A 137 -28.09 -9.02 -14.23
C GLN A 137 -28.25 -10.14 -13.18
N ASN A 138 -27.36 -11.15 -13.22
CA ASN A 138 -27.37 -12.29 -12.29
C ASN A 138 -26.35 -12.12 -11.15
N VAL A 139 -25.52 -11.07 -11.19
CA VAL A 139 -24.55 -10.78 -10.14
C VAL A 139 -25.28 -10.08 -9.00
N ARG A 140 -25.56 -10.80 -7.91
CA ARG A 140 -25.97 -10.17 -6.66
C ARG A 140 -24.77 -9.43 -6.09
N LEU A 141 -24.87 -8.11 -6.00
CA LEU A 141 -23.95 -7.31 -5.19
C LEU A 141 -24.13 -7.81 -3.75
N GLN A 142 -23.06 -8.33 -3.16
CA GLN A 142 -23.07 -8.64 -1.73
C GLN A 142 -23.04 -7.28 -1.00
N GLU A 143 -24.10 -6.99 -0.25
CA GLU A 143 -24.21 -5.83 0.64
C GLU A 143 -23.27 -5.94 1.84
#